data_AF-X1DEX3-F1
#
_entry.id   AF-X1DEX3-F1
#
_cell.length_a   1.000
_cell.length_b   1.000
_cell.length_c   1.000
_cell.angle_alpha   90.00
_cell.angle_beta   90.00
_cell.angle_gamma   90.00
#
_symmetry.space_group_name_H-M   'P 1'
#
loop_
_entity.id
_entity.type
_entity.pdbx_description
1 polymer ?
#
loop_
_entity_poly.entity_id
_entity_poly.type
_entity_poly.pdbx_seq_one_letter_code
_entity_poly.pdbx_strand_id
1 'polypeptide(L)' 'FKFVNRFRIQYVPHNHIFPSDQDTEPIVTSRPDGSPLVLKIRDIELENNRKLKNMEGIHVISDFAEIKTLILRKIEGIQ' A
#
# COMPACT_ATOMS: atom_id res chain seq x y z
N PHE A 1 -16.84 -34.42 26.13
CA PHE A 1 -15.50 -34.18 25.54
C PHE A 1 -15.47 -32.75 24.99
N LYS A 2 -14.46 -31.96 25.41
CA LYS A 2 -14.43 -30.49 25.37
C LYS A 2 -14.38 -29.92 23.95
N PHE A 3 -15.29 -28.97 23.70
CA PHE A 3 -15.23 -27.97 22.64
C PHE A 3 -13.88 -27.22 22.70
N VAL A 4 -13.09 -27.26 21.63
CA VAL A 4 -11.92 -26.39 21.47
C VAL A 4 -12.13 -25.57 20.21
N ASN A 5 -12.98 -24.55 20.32
CA ASN A 5 -13.07 -23.53 19.29
C ASN A 5 -11.85 -22.62 19.46
N ARG A 6 -10.83 -22.84 18.63
CA ARG A 6 -9.61 -22.03 18.58
C ARG A 6 -10.00 -20.62 18.15
N PHE A 7 -9.97 -19.66 19.06
CA PHE A 7 -9.93 -18.25 18.70
C PHE A 7 -8.59 -17.97 18.03
N ARG A 8 -8.58 -17.98 16.69
CA ARG A 8 -7.48 -17.43 15.91
C ARG A 8 -7.61 -15.91 15.99
N ILE A 9 -6.83 -15.25 16.83
CA ILE A 9 -6.72 -13.80 16.82
C ILE A 9 -6.16 -13.43 15.45
N GLN A 10 -7.02 -12.93 14.56
CA GLN A 10 -6.62 -12.46 13.24
C GLN A 10 -6.07 -11.05 13.45
N TYR A 11 -4.74 -10.90 13.34
CA TYR A 11 -4.11 -9.60 13.45
C TYR A 11 -4.56 -8.74 12.27
N VAL A 12 -5.35 -7.70 12.55
CA VAL A 12 -5.77 -6.72 11.55
C VAL A 12 -4.77 -5.56 11.60
N PRO A 13 -4.04 -5.27 10.51
CA PRO A 13 -3.14 -4.12 10.47
C PRO A 13 -3.92 -2.84 10.83
N HIS A 14 -3.42 -2.08 11.79
CA HIS A 14 -4.11 -0.86 12.23
C HIS A 14 -3.81 0.31 11.27
N ASN A 15 -2.65 0.28 10.61
CA ASN A 15 -2.18 1.34 9.72
C ASN A 15 -2.12 0.86 8.27
N HIS A 16 -2.76 1.62 7.40
CA HIS A 16 -2.79 1.37 5.96
C HIS A 16 -2.04 2.50 5.26
N ILE A 17 -1.07 2.18 4.43
CA ILE A 17 -0.22 3.15 3.73
C ILE A 17 -0.25 2.83 2.24
N PHE A 18 -0.52 3.83 1.41
CA PHE A 18 -0.41 3.75 -0.05
C PHE A 18 0.82 4.54 -0.50
N PRO A 19 1.93 3.89 -0.87
CA PRO A 19 3.13 4.58 -1.33
C PRO A 19 2.92 5.07 -2.77
N SER A 20 3.05 6.38 -3.00
CA SER A 20 2.90 6.96 -4.35
C SER A 20 4.03 6.57 -5.32
N ASP A 21 5.15 6.07 -4.78
CA ASP A 21 6.40 5.71 -5.47
C ASP A 21 6.58 4.19 -5.60
N GLN A 22 5.48 3.43 -5.55
CA GLN A 22 5.50 1.97 -5.67
C GLN A 22 5.73 1.47 -7.10
N ASP A 23 5.46 2.31 -8.11
CA ASP A 23 5.63 1.95 -9.51
C ASP A 23 7.12 1.93 -9.87
N THR A 24 7.56 0.82 -10.47
CA THR A 24 8.94 0.68 -10.94
C THR A 24 9.17 1.35 -12.28
N GLU A 25 8.08 1.68 -12.98
CA GLU A 25 8.14 2.29 -14.30
C GLU A 25 8.41 3.80 -14.20
N PRO A 26 9.25 4.35 -15.08
CA PRO A 26 9.49 5.77 -15.12
C PRO A 26 8.24 6.53 -15.60
N ILE A 27 7.96 7.67 -14.98
CA ILE A 27 6.89 8.57 -15.43
C ILE A 27 7.45 9.41 -16.58
N VAL A 28 6.81 9.31 -17.74
CA VAL A 28 7.15 10.11 -18.92
C VAL A 28 6.14 11.24 -19.06
N THR A 29 6.63 12.48 -19.11
CA THR A 29 5.83 13.70 -19.31
C THR A 29 6.59 14.67 -20.20
N SER A 30 6.09 15.89 -20.37
CA SER A 30 6.70 16.93 -21.21
C SER A 30 7.09 18.15 -20.40
N ARG A 31 8.24 18.75 -20.75
CA ARG A 31 8.63 20.08 -20.28
C ARG A 31 7.78 21.17 -20.97
N PRO A 32 7.79 22.41 -20.47
CA PRO A 32 7.11 23.53 -21.13
C PRO A 32 7.54 23.78 -22.58
N ASP A 33 8.77 23.39 -22.95
CA ASP A 33 9.29 23.47 -24.33
C ASP A 33 8.86 22.29 -25.22
N GLY A 34 8.05 21.36 -24.70
CA GLY A 34 7.58 20.16 -25.40
C GLY A 34 8.56 18.98 -25.38
N SER A 35 9.78 19.14 -24.88
CA SER A 35 10.75 18.04 -24.78
C SER A 35 10.35 17.01 -23.71
N PRO A 36 10.71 15.71 -23.87
CA PRO A 36 10.34 14.69 -22.91
C PRO A 36 11.10 14.84 -21.58
N LEU A 37 10.36 14.80 -20.48
CA LEU A 37 10.86 14.70 -19.12
C LEU A 37 10.56 13.29 -18.59
N VAL A 38 11.61 12.57 -18.20
CA VAL A 38 11.51 11.23 -17.63
C VAL A 38 11.85 11.30 -16.14
N LEU A 39 10.88 11.04 -15.29
CA LEU A 39 11.05 10.95 -13.85
C LEU A 39 11.26 9.48 -13.48
N LYS A 40 12.40 9.18 -12.85
CA LYS A 40 12.72 7.83 -12.38
C LYS A 40 12.61 7.78 -10.86
N ILE A 41 11.97 6.73 -10.35
CA ILE A 41 12.07 6.37 -8.94
C ILE A 41 13.50 5.92 -8.66
N ARG A 42 14.09 6.35 -7.53
CA ARG A 42 15.45 5.96 -7.18
C ARG A 42 15.43 4.61 -6.48
N ASP A 43 16.56 3.91 -6.50
CA ASP A 43 16.70 2.61 -5.86
C ASP A 43 16.39 2.63 -4.36
N ILE A 44 16.68 3.75 -3.68
CA ILE A 44 16.42 3.92 -2.25
C ILE A 44 14.91 3.94 -1.93
N GLU A 45 14.07 4.48 -2.81
CA GLU A 45 12.62 4.42 -2.65
C GLU A 45 12.10 2.99 -2.82
N LEU A 46 12.64 2.23 -3.79
CA LEU A 46 12.29 0.81 -3.95
C LEU A 46 12.68 -0.02 -2.73
N GLU A 47 13.84 0.25 -2.12
CA GLU A 47 14.26 -0.40 -0.88
C GLU A 47 13.34 -0.03 0.30
N ASN A 48 12.97 1.24 0.44
CA ASN A 48 12.07 1.70 1.49
C ASN A 48 10.68 1.06 1.36
N ASN A 49 10.16 0.93 0.13
CA ASN A 49 8.90 0.25 -0.12
C ASN A 49 8.95 -1.24 0.25
N ARG A 50 10.08 -1.92 0.02
CA ARG A 50 10.29 -3.30 0.49
C ARG A 50 10.33 -3.39 2.01
N LYS A 51 11.01 -2.47 2.68
CA LYS A 51 11.05 -2.42 4.16
C LYS A 51 9.64 -2.23 4.72
N LEU A 52 8.90 -1.26 4.18
CA LEU A 52 7.54 -0.93 4.63
C LEU A 52 6.57 -2.12 4.53
N LYS A 53 6.65 -2.88 3.44
CA LYS A 53 5.83 -4.10 3.23
C LYS A 53 6.08 -5.20 4.26
N ASN A 54 7.24 -5.20 4.90
CA ASN A 54 7.63 -6.21 5.90
C ASN A 54 7.49 -5.72 7.34
N MET A 55 7.04 -4.48 7.55
CA MET A 55 6.87 -3.93 8.90
C MET A 55 5.60 -4.49 9.56
N GLU A 56 5.75 -4.99 10.79
CA GLU A 56 4.62 -5.45 11.59
C GLU A 56 3.65 -4.28 11.86
N GLY A 57 2.34 -4.55 11.72
CA GLY A 57 1.30 -3.54 11.94
C GLY A 57 1.02 -2.59 10.78
N ILE A 58 1.75 -2.72 9.68
CA ILE A 58 1.56 -1.92 8.47
C ILE A 58 0.98 -2.79 7.36
N HIS A 59 -0.11 -2.32 6.75
CA HIS A 59 -0.60 -2.84 5.49
C HIS A 59 -0.26 -1.84 4.38
N VAL A 60 0.62 -2.26 3.47
CA VAL A 60 0.92 -1.47 2.28
C VAL A 60 -0.14 -1.78 1.22
N ILE A 61 -0.90 -0.77 0.84
CA ILE A 61 -1.90 -0.85 -0.23
C ILE A 61 -1.18 -0.77 -1.57
N SER A 62 -1.45 -1.73 -2.45
CA SER A 62 -0.87 -1.81 -3.79
C SER A 62 -1.69 -1.13 -4.87
N ASP A 63 -3.02 -1.15 -4.76
CA ASP A 63 -3.91 -0.55 -5.73
C ASP A 63 -4.71 0.58 -5.08
N PHE A 64 -4.74 1.73 -5.75
CA PHE A 64 -5.53 2.88 -5.34
C PHE A 64 -7.02 2.53 -5.19
N ALA A 65 -7.56 1.61 -5.99
CA ALA A 65 -8.94 1.15 -5.89
C ALA A 65 -9.27 0.48 -4.54
N GLU A 66 -8.29 -0.16 -3.90
CA GLU A 66 -8.46 -0.79 -2.58
C GLU A 66 -8.74 0.23 -1.49
N ILE A 67 -8.22 1.46 -1.60
CA ILE A 67 -8.43 2.54 -0.63
C ILE A 67 -9.92 2.82 -0.45
N LYS A 68 -10.66 2.88 -1.56
CA LYS A 68 -12.11 3.13 -1.52
C LYS A 68 -12.84 2.05 -0.73
N THR A 69 -12.56 0.78 -1.04
CA THR A 69 -13.15 -0.37 -0.34
C THR A 69 -12.81 -0.34 1.15
N LEU A 70 -11.58 0.02 1.49
CA LEU A 70 -11.12 0.11 2.87
C LEU A 70 -11.87 1.19 3.67
N ILE A 71 -12.03 2.38 3.08
CA ILE A 71 -12.78 3.48 3.68
C ILE A 71 -14.24 3.07 3.92
N LEU A 72 -14.89 2.46 2.91
CA LEU A 72 -16.28 2.03 3.02
C LEU A 72 -16.48 1.01 4.13
N ARG A 73 -15.65 -0.03 4.20
CA ARG A 73 -15.68 -1.03 5.29
C ARG A 73 -15.58 -0.38 6.67
N LYS A 74 -14.67 0.60 6.81
CA LYS A 74 -14.44 1.29 8.07
C LYS A 74 -15.61 2.18 8.50
N ILE A 75 -16.29 2.79 7.54
CA ILE A 75 -17.52 3.58 7.79
C ILE A 75 -18.69 2.67 8.14
N GLU A 76 -18.83 1.53 7.45
CA GLU A 76 -19.93 0.56 7.65
C GLU A 76 -19.75 -0.30 8.91
N GLY A 77 -18.63 -0.19 9.61
CA GLY A 77 -18.32 -1.00 10.79
C GLY A 77 -18.06 -2.48 10.46
N ILE A 78 -17.83 -2.80 9.19
CA ILE A 78 -17.51 -4.14 8.70
C ILE A 78 -16.00 -4.32 8.87
N GLN A 79 -15.60 -5.07 9.91
CA GLN A 79 -14.20 -5.43 10.18
C GLN A 79 -13.68 -6.47 9.18
#